data_AF-A0A1F4SRI3-F1
#
_entry.id   AF-A0A1F4SRI3-F1
#
_cell.length_a   1.000
_cell.length_b   1.000
_cell.length_c   1.000
_cell.angle_alpha   90.00
_cell.angle_beta   90.00
_cell.angle_gamma   90.00
#
_symmetry.space_group_name_H-M   'P 1'
#
loop_
_entity.id
_entity.type
_entity.pdbx_description
1 polymer ?
#
loop_
_entity_poly.entity_id
_entity_poly.type
_entity_poly.pdbx_seq_one_letter_code
_entity_poly.pdbx_strand_id
1 'polypeptide(L)'
;MKNFMPVERIESKIYLIRSQKVMIDFDLAELYMISTKRLNEQVKRNIDRFPGDFMFQLTEKECGILLSSVLVFGDTEEKKLRSQFATSKKGGRRYFPYAFTEQGVAMLSSVLKSKRAVQMNIFIMRAFVKLREVLATHKDLVQKFKELEMKVGKHDKEIISIFEAIRRLMAPPENPKEKIGFIK
;
A
#
# COMPACT_ATOMS: atom_id res chain seq x y z
N MET A 1 -5.94 -24.82 18.34
CA MET A 1 -6.70 -23.96 17.40
C MET A 1 -5.73 -23.28 16.45
N LYS A 2 -5.76 -23.61 15.14
CA LYS A 2 -4.95 -22.95 14.11
C LYS A 2 -5.63 -21.62 13.77
N ASN A 3 -5.15 -20.50 14.31
CA ASN A 3 -5.56 -19.18 13.82
C ASN A 3 -4.96 -19.01 12.42
N PHE A 4 -5.76 -19.30 11.40
CA PHE A 4 -5.49 -18.84 10.04
C PHE A 4 -5.73 -17.33 10.01
N MET A 5 -4.66 -16.54 10.00
CA MET A 5 -4.79 -15.19 9.46
C MET A 5 -4.85 -15.31 7.93
N PRO A 6 -5.88 -14.76 7.27
CA PRO A 6 -5.93 -14.70 5.81
C PRO A 6 -4.68 -13.99 5.28
N VAL A 7 -4.10 -14.50 4.19
CA VAL A 7 -2.89 -13.94 3.55
C VAL A 7 -3.16 -12.49 3.11
N GLU A 8 -4.40 -12.20 2.76
CA GLU A 8 -4.94 -10.90 2.36
C GLU A 8 -4.73 -9.83 3.47
N ARG A 9 -4.78 -10.24 4.74
CA ARG A 9 -4.55 -9.32 5.88
C ARG A 9 -3.06 -8.99 6.06
N ILE A 10 -2.17 -9.82 5.53
CA ILE A 10 -0.73 -9.57 5.54
C ILE A 10 -0.36 -8.68 4.36
N GLU A 11 -0.95 -8.94 3.18
CA GLU A 11 -0.77 -8.14 1.97
C GLU A 11 -1.10 -6.66 2.22
N SER A 12 -2.16 -6.36 2.98
CA SER A 12 -2.55 -4.98 3.33
C SER A 12 -1.57 -4.26 4.27
N LYS A 13 -0.63 -4.99 4.88
CA LYS A 13 0.44 -4.45 5.75
C LYS A 13 1.79 -4.36 5.04
N ILE A 14 1.82 -4.52 3.71
CA ILE A 14 3.01 -4.38 2.88
C ILE A 14 2.96 -3.04 2.14
N TYR A 15 3.91 -2.17 2.44
CA TYR A 15 3.99 -0.80 1.92
C TYR A 15 5.06 -0.69 0.85
N LEU A 16 4.91 0.26 -0.06
CA LEU A 16 5.95 0.62 -1.03
C LEU A 16 6.66 1.90 -0.57
N ILE A 17 7.89 1.77 -0.07
CA ILE A 17 8.70 2.89 0.44
C ILE A 17 10.09 2.79 -0.17
N ARG A 18 10.63 3.89 -0.70
CA ARG A 18 11.94 3.91 -1.41
C ARG A 18 12.03 2.84 -2.50
N SER A 19 10.94 2.61 -3.24
CA SER A 19 10.83 1.55 -4.27
C SER A 19 11.01 0.12 -3.73
N GLN A 20 10.97 -0.08 -2.41
CA GLN A 20 11.06 -1.38 -1.76
C GLN A 20 9.72 -1.75 -1.11
N LYS A 21 9.37 -3.03 -1.20
CA LYS A 21 8.22 -3.58 -0.46
C LYS A 21 8.67 -3.86 0.97
N VAL A 22 8.03 -3.18 1.93
CA VAL A 22 8.44 -3.20 3.33
C VAL A 22 7.25 -3.41 4.27
N MET A 23 7.50 -3.99 5.43
CA MET A 23 6.57 -4.04 6.55
C MET A 23 7.07 -3.19 7.71
N ILE A 24 6.16 -2.55 8.44
CA ILE A 24 6.51 -1.65 9.54
C ILE A 24 6.58 -2.41 10.86
N ASP A 25 7.47 -1.97 11.75
CA ASP A 25 7.72 -2.63 13.04
C ASP A 25 6.48 -2.82 13.92
N PHE A 26 5.51 -1.90 13.89
CA PHE A 26 4.28 -2.04 14.68
C PHE A 26 3.34 -3.10 14.09
N ASP A 27 3.25 -3.20 12.76
CA ASP A 27 2.48 -4.24 12.08
C ASP A 27 3.09 -5.62 12.31
N LEU A 28 4.41 -5.73 12.16
CA LEU A 28 5.14 -6.95 12.44
C LEU A 28 4.96 -7.38 13.91
N ALA A 29 5.07 -6.43 14.84
CA ALA A 29 4.87 -6.72 16.26
C ALA A 29 3.45 -7.22 16.55
N GLU A 30 2.42 -6.64 15.93
CA GLU A 30 1.03 -7.11 16.03
C GLU A 30 0.89 -8.56 15.52
N LEU A 31 1.42 -8.85 14.32
CA LEU A 31 1.35 -10.18 13.71
C LEU A 31 2.05 -11.24 14.59
N TYR A 32 3.21 -10.88 15.14
CA TYR A 32 3.98 -11.71 16.06
C TYR A 32 3.42 -11.77 17.49
N MET A 33 2.42 -10.96 17.83
CA MET A 33 1.86 -10.82 19.18
C MET A 33 2.90 -10.46 20.24
N ILE A 34 3.80 -9.53 19.89
CA ILE A 34 4.77 -8.94 20.80
C ILE A 34 4.65 -7.41 20.77
N SER A 35 5.23 -6.71 21.75
CA SER A 35 5.28 -5.25 21.67
C SER A 35 6.31 -4.80 20.64
N THR A 36 6.06 -3.68 19.97
CA THR A 36 7.03 -3.04 19.05
C THR A 36 8.34 -2.75 19.73
N LYS A 37 8.30 -2.35 21.01
CA LYS A 37 9.50 -2.16 21.84
C LYS A 37 10.33 -3.45 21.92
N ARG A 38 9.69 -4.59 22.19
CA ARG A 38 10.38 -5.89 22.29
C ARG A 38 10.95 -6.33 20.95
N LEU A 39 10.21 -6.14 19.85
CA LEU A 39 10.71 -6.40 18.51
C LEU A 39 11.99 -5.59 18.22
N ASN A 40 11.93 -4.28 18.43
CA ASN A 40 13.05 -3.38 18.16
C ASN A 40 14.25 -3.64 19.08
N GLU A 41 14.01 -4.04 20.34
CA GLU A 41 15.06 -4.47 21.25
C GLU A 41 15.77 -5.73 20.75
N GLN A 42 15.01 -6.73 20.28
CA GLN A 42 15.57 -7.96 19.72
C GLN A 42 16.42 -7.69 18.46
N VAL A 43 15.96 -6.79 17.60
CA VAL A 43 16.71 -6.34 16.42
C VAL A 43 18.01 -5.65 16.82
N LYS A 44 17.96 -4.68 17.76
CA LYS A 44 19.15 -3.96 18.24
C LYS A 44 20.21 -4.88 18.85
N ARG A 45 19.78 -5.92 19.58
CA ARG A 45 20.70 -6.92 20.15
C ARG A 45 21.38 -7.79 19.08
N ASN A 46 20.85 -7.82 17.86
CA ASN A 46 21.33 -8.65 16.76
C ASN A 46 21.62 -7.79 15.52
N ILE A 47 22.09 -6.55 15.69
CA ILE A 47 22.16 -5.56 14.61
C ILE A 47 23.04 -6.02 13.43
N ASP A 48 24.06 -6.85 13.68
CA ASP A 48 24.92 -7.44 12.65
C ASP A 48 24.16 -8.28 11.62
N ARG A 49 22.95 -8.73 11.97
CA ARG A 49 22.04 -9.48 11.08
C ARG A 49 21.16 -8.60 10.21
N PHE A 50 21.17 -7.29 10.45
CA PHE A 50 20.27 -6.33 9.83
C PHE A 50 21.06 -5.20 9.16
N PRO A 51 21.67 -5.48 7.99
CA PRO A 51 22.28 -4.44 7.18
C PRO A 51 21.22 -3.44 6.67
N GLY A 52 21.68 -2.29 6.18
CA GLY A 52 20.79 -1.16 5.81
C GLY A 52 19.79 -1.44 4.68
N ASP A 53 20.04 -2.48 3.88
CA ASP A 53 19.13 -2.99 2.84
C ASP A 53 18.07 -3.96 3.39
N PHE A 54 18.23 -4.43 4.63
CA PHE A 54 17.28 -5.33 5.30
C PHE A 54 16.30 -4.54 6.17
N MET A 55 16.79 -3.47 6.78
CA MET A 55 15.96 -2.57 7.56
C MET A 55 16.48 -1.14 7.49
N PHE A 56 15.57 -0.18 7.62
CA PHE A 56 15.91 1.21 7.77
C PHE A 56 14.87 1.95 8.61
N GLN A 57 15.30 3.03 9.25
CA GLN A 57 14.38 3.90 9.96
C GLN A 57 13.72 4.88 8.98
N LEU A 58 12.41 5.08 9.14
CA LEU A 58 11.66 6.01 8.32
C LEU A 58 11.97 7.45 8.69
N THR A 59 11.95 8.33 7.69
CA THR A 59 12.04 9.78 7.88
C THR A 59 10.69 10.36 8.27
N GLU A 60 10.69 11.60 8.77
CA GLU A 60 9.46 12.34 9.10
C GLU A 60 8.50 12.42 7.90
N LYS A 61 9.04 12.70 6.70
CA LYS A 61 8.27 12.78 5.46
C LYS A 61 7.62 11.44 5.12
N GLU A 62 8.39 10.35 5.20
CA GLU A 62 7.90 8.99 4.92
C GLU A 62 6.82 8.57 5.94
N CYS A 63 6.98 8.94 7.20
CA CYS A 63 5.96 8.71 8.22
C CYS A 63 4.67 9.47 7.93
N GLY A 64 4.78 10.73 7.47
CA GLY A 64 3.63 11.53 7.07
C GLY A 64 2.82 10.88 5.93
N ILE A 65 3.50 10.35 4.92
CA ILE A 65 2.88 9.65 3.78
C ILE A 65 2.22 8.34 4.21
N LEU A 66 2.88 7.56 5.07
CA LEU A 66 2.26 6.33 5.59
C LEU A 66 0.98 6.63 6.36
N LEU A 67 1.01 7.65 7.22
CA LEU A 67 -0.16 8.08 7.98
C LEU A 67 -1.30 8.52 7.05
N SER A 68 -1.02 9.30 6.00
CA SER A 68 -2.06 9.71 5.05
C SER A 68 -2.62 8.55 4.23
N SER A 69 -1.81 7.53 3.92
CA SER A 69 -2.27 6.34 3.20
C SER A 69 -3.22 5.45 4.03
N VAL A 70 -3.05 5.43 5.36
CA VAL A 70 -3.91 4.66 6.28
C VAL A 70 -5.27 5.36 6.52
N LEU A 71 -5.32 6.69 6.39
CA LEU A 71 -6.50 7.50 6.71
C LEU A 71 -7.65 7.45 5.68
N VAL A 72 -7.46 6.79 4.54
CA VAL A 72 -8.50 6.69 3.50
C VAL A 72 -9.64 5.72 3.87
N PHE A 73 -9.52 4.96 4.97
CA PHE A 73 -10.51 3.93 5.37
C PHE A 73 -11.18 4.14 6.74
N GLY A 74 -11.14 5.35 7.33
CA GLY A 74 -11.85 5.57 8.59
C GLY A 74 -11.90 7.03 9.00
N ASP A 75 -13.09 7.60 8.95
CA ASP A 75 -13.40 8.87 9.59
C ASP A 75 -13.07 8.75 11.09
N THR A 76 -12.36 9.73 11.65
CA THR A 76 -12.12 9.95 13.10
C THR A 76 -10.82 9.39 13.73
N GLU A 77 -9.65 9.37 13.06
CA GLU A 77 -8.36 9.09 13.75
C GLU A 77 -7.19 10.02 13.36
N GLU A 78 -7.45 11.14 12.67
CA GLU A 78 -6.39 12.07 12.21
C GLU A 78 -5.59 12.72 13.36
N LYS A 79 -6.23 12.99 14.50
CA LYS A 79 -5.60 13.72 15.63
C LYS A 79 -4.82 12.83 16.60
N LYS A 80 -5.18 11.55 16.76
CA LYS A 80 -4.53 10.63 17.72
C LYS A 80 -3.25 10.00 17.18
N LEU A 81 -3.19 9.69 15.88
CA LEU A 81 -2.02 9.04 15.29
C LEU A 81 -0.86 10.02 15.07
N ARG A 82 -1.13 11.27 14.63
CA ARG A 82 -0.11 12.33 14.58
C ARG A 82 0.52 12.62 15.95
N SER A 83 -0.25 12.57 17.04
CA SER A 83 0.28 12.75 18.39
C SER A 83 1.07 11.54 18.91
N GLN A 84 0.84 10.34 18.37
CA GLN A 84 1.60 9.16 18.76
C GLN A 84 2.99 9.10 18.09
N PHE A 85 3.13 9.55 16.85
CA PHE A 85 4.40 9.46 16.10
C PHE A 85 5.23 10.75 16.07
N ALA A 86 4.62 11.94 16.16
CA ALA A 86 5.32 13.20 15.91
C ALA A 86 5.23 14.25 17.03
N THR A 87 4.30 14.16 17.99
CA THR A 87 4.19 15.22 19.01
C THR A 87 3.80 14.68 20.37
N SER A 88 4.75 14.60 21.29
CA SER A 88 4.40 14.52 22.70
C SER A 88 5.42 15.18 23.60
N LYS A 89 4.96 16.18 24.36
CA LYS A 89 5.66 16.71 25.54
C LYS A 89 5.59 15.75 26.75
N LYS A 90 4.75 14.69 26.72
CA LYS A 90 4.62 13.65 27.76
C LYS A 90 4.07 12.32 27.17
N GLY A 91 4.94 11.44 26.66
CA GLY A 91 4.61 10.00 26.48
C GLY A 91 4.26 9.43 25.08
N GLY A 92 4.46 10.16 23.98
CA GLY A 92 4.34 9.61 22.60
C GLY A 92 5.59 8.85 22.14
N ARG A 93 5.49 8.10 21.04
CA ARG A 93 6.59 7.34 20.43
C ARG A 93 7.67 8.32 19.96
N ARG A 94 8.73 8.48 20.75
CA ARG A 94 9.88 9.38 20.49
C ARG A 94 10.74 9.01 19.27
N TYR A 95 10.44 7.91 18.59
CA TYR A 95 11.30 7.35 17.55
C TYR A 95 10.47 6.95 16.33
N PHE A 96 10.94 7.39 15.16
CA PHE A 96 10.37 6.97 13.88
C PHE A 96 10.40 5.44 13.76
N PRO A 97 9.35 4.82 13.19
CA PRO A 97 9.28 3.39 12.99
C PRO A 97 10.39 2.86 12.08
N TYR A 98 10.75 1.60 12.30
CA TYR A 98 11.59 0.84 11.38
C TYR A 98 10.73 0.17 10.31
N ALA A 99 11.22 0.21 9.08
CA ALA A 99 10.74 -0.55 7.95
C ALA A 99 11.66 -1.75 7.72
N PHE A 100 11.08 -2.91 7.43
CA PHE A 100 11.79 -4.15 7.15
C PHE A 100 11.43 -4.64 5.76
N THR A 101 12.44 -4.92 4.94
CA THR A 101 12.25 -5.57 3.63
C THR A 101 11.90 -7.05 3.83
N GLU A 102 11.60 -7.76 2.74
CA GLU A 102 11.40 -9.21 2.78
C GLU A 102 12.58 -9.93 3.46
N GLN A 103 13.81 -9.53 3.13
CA GLN A 103 15.03 -10.07 3.72
C GLN A 103 15.14 -9.73 5.21
N GLY A 104 14.82 -8.48 5.59
CA GLY A 104 14.78 -8.09 7.00
C GLY A 104 13.76 -8.88 7.81
N VAL A 105 12.57 -9.12 7.24
CA VAL A 105 11.56 -9.97 7.88
C VAL A 105 12.04 -11.41 7.98
N ALA A 106 12.68 -11.95 6.93
CA ALA A 106 13.28 -13.27 6.99
C ALA A 106 14.31 -13.37 8.13
N MET A 107 15.12 -12.35 8.37
CA MET A 107 16.07 -12.33 9.48
C MET A 107 15.40 -12.30 10.86
N LEU A 108 14.19 -11.76 10.99
CA LEU A 108 13.42 -11.83 12.24
C LEU A 108 13.15 -13.27 12.67
N SER A 109 13.08 -14.24 11.76
CA SER A 109 12.93 -15.66 12.12
C SER A 109 14.11 -16.24 12.91
N SER A 110 15.32 -15.72 12.68
CA SER A 110 16.51 -16.14 13.40
C SER A 110 16.58 -15.57 14.83
N VAL A 111 15.86 -14.46 15.05
CA VAL A 111 15.86 -13.72 16.32
C VAL A 111 14.63 -14.06 17.16
N LEU A 112 13.46 -14.17 16.53
CA LEU A 112 12.19 -14.48 17.19
C LEU A 112 11.90 -15.98 17.13
N LYS A 113 12.25 -16.69 18.19
CA LYS A 113 12.19 -18.17 18.24
C LYS A 113 10.85 -18.76 18.70
N SER A 114 9.81 -17.96 18.91
CA SER A 114 8.53 -18.49 19.37
C SER A 114 7.83 -19.29 18.26
N LYS A 115 7.10 -20.37 18.60
CA LYS A 115 6.34 -21.17 17.62
C LYS A 115 5.43 -20.30 16.76
N ARG A 116 4.83 -19.28 17.37
CA ARG A 116 3.99 -18.28 16.69
C ARG A 116 4.80 -17.42 15.72
N ALA A 117 5.95 -16.90 16.15
CA ALA A 117 6.78 -16.06 15.28
C ALA A 117 7.28 -16.81 14.05
N VAL A 118 7.67 -18.08 14.24
CA VAL A 118 8.04 -18.97 13.12
C VAL A 118 6.89 -19.15 12.14
N GLN A 119 5.69 -19.48 12.62
CA GLN A 119 4.51 -19.64 11.76
C GLN A 119 4.16 -18.35 11.01
N MET A 120 4.17 -17.22 11.73
CA MET A 120 3.83 -15.93 11.16
C MET A 120 4.84 -15.49 10.11
N ASN A 121 6.13 -15.75 10.34
CA ASN A 121 7.16 -15.46 9.36
C ASN A 121 6.94 -16.27 8.07
N ILE A 122 6.56 -17.56 8.17
CA ILE A 122 6.21 -18.38 7.00
C ILE A 122 5.05 -17.75 6.22
N PHE A 123 4.00 -17.27 6.90
CA PHE A 123 2.88 -16.61 6.23
C PHE A 123 3.28 -15.28 5.59
N ILE A 124 4.13 -14.50 6.23
CA ILE A 124 4.65 -13.24 5.67
C ILE A 124 5.47 -13.51 4.40
N MET A 125 6.40 -14.48 4.44
CA MET A 125 7.18 -14.85 3.26
C MET A 125 6.29 -15.29 2.10
N ARG A 126 5.21 -16.06 2.38
CA ARG A 126 4.23 -16.45 1.35
C ARG A 126 3.50 -15.24 0.75
N ALA A 127 3.14 -14.24 1.56
CA ALA A 127 2.52 -13.02 1.07
C ALA A 127 3.48 -12.24 0.14
N PHE A 128 4.77 -12.12 0.50
CA PHE A 128 5.77 -11.49 -0.36
C PHE A 128 5.99 -12.23 -1.68
N VAL A 129 6.01 -13.57 -1.66
CA VAL A 129 6.09 -14.39 -2.89
C VAL A 129 4.85 -14.18 -3.77
N LYS A 130 3.65 -14.29 -3.21
CA LYS A 130 2.39 -14.08 -3.94
C LYS A 130 2.32 -12.68 -4.57
N LEU A 131 2.75 -11.64 -3.84
CA LEU A 131 2.85 -10.28 -4.40
C LEU A 131 3.80 -10.21 -5.59
N ARG A 132 4.94 -10.90 -5.54
CA ARG A 132 5.88 -10.97 -6.68
C ARG A 132 5.28 -11.71 -7.87
N GLU A 133 4.57 -12.81 -7.63
CA GLU A 133 3.87 -13.57 -8.69
C GLU A 133 2.81 -12.72 -9.39
N VAL A 134 1.99 -11.98 -8.63
CA VAL A 134 0.99 -11.04 -9.18
C VAL A 134 1.68 -9.95 -10.01
N LEU A 135 2.75 -9.34 -9.50
CA LEU A 135 3.50 -8.31 -10.24
C LEU A 135 4.18 -8.86 -11.50
N ALA A 136 4.66 -10.11 -11.46
CA ALA A 136 5.27 -10.78 -12.61
C ALA A 136 4.22 -11.10 -13.69
N THR A 137 3.03 -11.55 -13.31
CA THR A 137 1.91 -11.79 -14.26
C THR A 137 1.41 -10.50 -14.90
N HIS A 138 1.55 -9.35 -14.23
CA HIS A 138 1.25 -8.05 -14.85
C HIS A 138 2.29 -7.57 -15.87
N LYS A 139 3.49 -8.17 -15.99
CA LYS A 139 4.39 -7.85 -17.12
C LYS A 139 3.78 -8.28 -18.45
N ASP A 140 3.14 -9.44 -18.48
CA ASP A 140 2.39 -9.90 -19.66
C ASP A 140 1.18 -8.99 -19.91
N LEU A 141 0.55 -8.47 -18.85
CA LEU A 141 -0.54 -7.52 -18.98
C LEU A 141 -0.07 -6.17 -19.54
N VAL A 142 1.06 -5.64 -19.07
CA VAL A 142 1.69 -4.41 -19.59
C VAL A 142 2.14 -4.60 -21.04
N GLN A 143 2.66 -5.79 -21.39
CA GLN A 143 3.01 -6.14 -22.76
C GLN A 143 1.77 -6.23 -23.65
N LYS A 144 0.70 -6.89 -23.19
CA LYS A 144 -0.60 -6.92 -23.88
C LYS A 144 -1.25 -5.54 -23.97
N PHE A 145 -1.05 -4.67 -22.98
CA PHE A 145 -1.53 -3.29 -22.99
C PHE A 145 -0.78 -2.46 -24.02
N LYS A 146 0.54 -2.60 -24.12
CA LYS A 146 1.35 -2.00 -25.21
C LYS A 146 0.96 -2.55 -26.58
N GLU A 147 0.67 -3.84 -26.70
CA GLU A 147 0.19 -4.43 -27.95
C GLU A 147 -1.22 -3.94 -28.33
N LEU A 148 -2.10 -3.77 -27.34
CA LEU A 148 -3.41 -3.13 -27.51
C LEU A 148 -3.26 -1.67 -27.90
N GLU A 149 -2.40 -0.90 -27.24
CA GLU A 149 -2.11 0.50 -27.55
C GLU A 149 -1.53 0.66 -28.96
N MET A 150 -0.65 -0.24 -29.41
CA MET A 150 -0.16 -0.26 -30.80
C MET A 150 -1.24 -0.65 -31.82
N LYS A 151 -2.18 -1.52 -31.45
CA LYS A 151 -3.31 -1.90 -32.32
C LYS A 151 -4.38 -0.81 -32.37
N VAL A 152 -4.68 -0.18 -31.24
CA VAL A 152 -5.69 0.89 -31.08
C VAL A 152 -5.16 2.21 -31.62
N GLY A 153 -3.88 2.55 -31.41
CA GLY A 153 -3.23 3.74 -31.96
C GLY A 153 -3.17 3.77 -33.50
N LYS A 154 -3.37 2.62 -34.17
CA LYS A 154 -3.61 2.59 -35.62
C LYS A 154 -5.02 3.03 -36.02
N HIS A 155 -5.99 2.93 -35.13
CA HIS A 155 -7.40 3.26 -35.34
C HIS A 155 -7.82 4.59 -34.69
N ASP A 156 -6.88 5.42 -34.23
CA ASP A 156 -7.19 6.69 -33.53
C ASP A 156 -8.20 7.55 -34.30
N LYS A 157 -8.07 7.68 -35.63
CA LYS A 157 -9.01 8.48 -36.43
C LYS A 157 -10.42 7.88 -36.54
N GLU A 158 -10.52 6.55 -36.57
CA GLU A 158 -11.80 5.84 -36.68
C GLU A 158 -12.51 5.74 -35.32
N ILE A 159 -11.75 5.57 -34.23
CA ILE A 159 -12.31 5.51 -32.88
C ILE A 159 -12.76 6.91 -32.41
N ILE A 160 -12.00 7.96 -32.74
CA ILE A 160 -12.40 9.35 -32.47
C ILE A 160 -13.69 9.70 -33.22
N SER A 161 -13.83 9.31 -34.50
CA SER A 161 -15.03 9.61 -35.28
C SER A 161 -16.27 8.86 -34.78
N ILE A 162 -16.12 7.63 -34.29
CA ILE A 162 -17.20 6.88 -33.64
C ILE A 162 -17.64 7.56 -32.33
N PHE A 163 -16.69 8.01 -31.50
CA PHE A 163 -16.99 8.73 -30.26
C PHE A 163 -17.70 10.07 -30.51
N GLU A 164 -17.33 10.80 -31.57
CA GLU A 164 -18.01 12.02 -32.00
C GLU A 164 -19.43 11.75 -32.51
N ALA A 165 -19.62 10.68 -33.29
CA ALA A 165 -20.93 10.27 -33.79
C ALA A 165 -21.89 9.90 -32.64
N ILE A 166 -21.41 9.13 -31.66
CA ILE A 166 -22.18 8.76 -30.47
C ILE A 166 -22.52 10.00 -29.63
N ARG A 167 -21.59 10.95 -29.47
CA ARG A 167 -21.87 12.22 -28.76
C ARG A 167 -22.95 13.07 -29.43
N ARG A 168 -23.01 13.10 -30.77
CA ARG A 168 -24.08 13.80 -31.50
C ARG A 168 -25.45 13.16 -31.31
N LEU A 169 -25.50 11.83 -31.16
CA LEU A 169 -26.73 11.09 -30.90
C LEU A 169 -27.21 11.21 -29.45
N MET A 170 -26.30 11.45 -28.50
CA MET A 170 -26.62 11.69 -27.09
C MET A 170 -26.87 13.17 -26.74
N ALA A 171 -26.68 14.09 -27.68
CA ALA A 171 -27.00 15.49 -27.46
C ALA A 171 -28.54 15.66 -27.38
N PRO A 172 -29.09 16.17 -26.27
CA PRO A 172 -30.53 16.40 -26.19
C PRO A 172 -30.95 17.41 -27.27
N PRO A 173 -32.13 17.25 -27.90
CA PRO A 173 -32.58 18.18 -28.93
C PRO A 173 -32.66 19.59 -28.34
N GLU A 174 -32.14 20.58 -29.06
CA GLU A 174 -32.31 21.98 -28.70
C GLU A 174 -33.81 22.29 -28.67
N ASN A 175 -34.36 22.51 -27.48
CA ASN A 175 -35.73 22.98 -27.34
C ASN A 175 -35.81 24.36 -28.03
N PRO A 176 -36.65 24.54 -29.07
CA PRO A 176 -36.84 25.84 -29.66
C PRO A 176 -37.42 26.76 -28.60
N LYS A 177 -36.69 27.84 -28.28
CA LYS A 177 -37.16 28.88 -27.35
C LYS A 177 -38.49 29.42 -27.85
N GLU A 178 -39.57 29.16 -27.12
CA GLU A 178 -40.86 29.80 -27.36
C GLU A 178 -40.66 31.32 -27.28
N LYS A 179 -40.90 32.02 -28.40
CA LYS A 179 -41.02 33.47 -28.39
C LYS A 179 -42.32 33.80 -27.67
N ILE A 180 -42.24 34.18 -26.39
CA ILE A 180 -43.35 34.80 -25.68
C ILE A 180 -43.58 36.17 -26.34
N GLY A 181 -44.49 36.21 -27.32
CA GLY A 181 -45.08 37.42 -27.83
C GLY A 181 -46.28 37.80 -26.95
N PHE A 182 -46.33 39.05 -26.51
CA PHE A 182 -47.61 39.66 -26.14
C PHE A 182 -48.28 40.13 -27.43
N ILE A 183 -49.49 39.63 -27.69
CA ILE A 183 -50.43 40.20 -28.66
C ILE A 183 -51.39 41.08 -27.87
N LYS A 184 -51.40 42.37 -28.25
CA LYS A 184 -52.26 43.49 -27.83
C LYS A 184 -52.06 44.10 -26.44
#